data_AF-A0A8T9BFN2-F1
#
_entry.id   AF-A0A8T9BFN2-F1
#
_cell.length_a   1.000
_cell.length_b   1.000
_cell.length_c   1.000
_cell.angle_alpha   90.00
_cell.angle_beta   90.00
_cell.angle_gamma   90.00
#
_symmetry.space_group_name_H-M   'P 1'
#
loop_
_entity.id
_entity.type
_entity.pdbx_description
1 polymer ?
#
loop_
_entity_poly.entity_id
_entity_poly.type
_entity_poly.pdbx_seq_one_letter_code
_entity_poly.pdbx_strand_id
1 'polypeptide(L)'
;MATRTMIKPEERFFSDGGGYNHPAEDPKSECFLNVWDWDQLRMVKLKGTSKIFPPDEGHEIRILAQFADYLSPEVRAVSINDDGLITGVSTDPEEDDTVWVPYFRFETIPSLADCRTIQYSKLQELGRFGPNVDLSSYEDESGNHQTVAFKFNSWWKPMRMQMAWDELHLLKSLPPHPNLLRLDRVVLEDVESRVIGFTTKYIPGGTLETSKVPFRFEWLQQLTQVVDFLNLELGIMHQDLAPRNLLVDPDTHKLVLFDFNFAARGKDGLISGKDDVSGVVFTLYELITNDTHFTSIAPWDRNIDMVQSISEWPCNRELDSDVSVFRNFLNEWVAKRRSGGDMERYLNAPNQLAWPDLPTPPEYNVPFQLGEYADGKPYMATGARTRRTAMKLGQFCFRWEREPQSRLLKKKEGENAT
;
A
#
# COMPACT_ATOMS: atom_id res chain seq x y z
N MET A 1 -24.08 -11.89 -5.37
CA MET A 1 -22.94 -11.67 -6.28
C MET A 1 -22.13 -10.52 -5.70
N ALA A 2 -20.95 -10.79 -5.13
CA ALA A 2 -20.05 -9.72 -4.75
C ALA A 2 -19.63 -8.99 -6.05
N THR A 3 -19.89 -7.70 -6.14
CA THR A 3 -19.25 -6.82 -7.13
C THR A 3 -17.75 -7.09 -7.02
N ARG A 4 -17.15 -7.68 -8.08
CA ARG A 4 -15.73 -7.98 -8.08
C ARG A 4 -14.98 -6.68 -7.85
N THR A 5 -14.20 -6.62 -6.79
CA THR A 5 -13.44 -5.44 -6.46
C THR A 5 -12.27 -5.34 -7.43
N MET A 6 -12.26 -4.24 -8.17
CA MET A 6 -11.22 -3.89 -9.13
C MET A 6 -10.40 -2.76 -8.55
N ILE A 7 -9.12 -2.73 -8.90
CA ILE A 7 -8.27 -1.58 -8.62
C ILE A 7 -8.90 -0.34 -9.26
N LYS A 8 -8.98 0.76 -8.50
CA LYS A 8 -9.55 1.99 -9.05
C LYS A 8 -8.67 2.47 -10.21
N PRO A 9 -9.23 2.96 -11.34
CA PRO A 9 -8.44 3.40 -12.48
C PRO A 9 -7.34 4.41 -12.13
N GLU A 10 -7.64 5.32 -11.21
CA GLU A 10 -6.73 6.36 -10.70
C GLU A 10 -5.59 5.80 -9.82
N GLU A 11 -5.75 4.60 -9.26
CA GLU A 11 -4.74 3.94 -8.42
C GLU A 11 -3.91 2.90 -9.20
N ARG A 12 -4.32 2.54 -10.42
CA ARG A 12 -3.71 1.46 -11.20
C ARG A 12 -2.27 1.73 -11.61
N PHE A 13 -1.93 2.97 -11.94
CA PHE A 13 -0.62 3.29 -12.50
C PHE A 13 0.18 4.20 -11.57
N PHE A 14 1.49 4.01 -11.56
CA PHE A 14 2.41 4.88 -10.83
C PHE A 14 3.60 5.25 -11.73
N SER A 15 3.91 6.53 -11.84
CA SER A 15 5.08 7.01 -12.59
C SER A 15 6.34 6.89 -11.73
N ASP A 16 7.31 6.10 -12.20
CA ASP A 16 8.61 5.92 -11.55
C ASP A 16 9.67 6.90 -12.06
N GLY A 17 9.24 7.95 -12.76
CA GLY A 17 10.11 8.93 -13.39
C GLY A 17 10.83 8.38 -14.63
N GLY A 18 11.90 9.05 -15.05
CA GLY A 18 12.65 8.68 -16.23
C GLY A 18 13.76 9.69 -16.56
N GLY A 19 14.12 9.81 -17.83
CA GLY A 19 15.25 10.63 -18.28
C GLY A 19 14.97 11.41 -19.55
N TYR A 20 15.59 12.59 -19.66
CA TYR A 20 15.57 13.47 -20.83
C TYR A 20 16.99 13.58 -21.38
N ASN A 21 17.16 13.42 -22.69
CA ASN A 21 18.47 13.49 -23.35
C ASN A 21 19.00 14.94 -23.47
N HIS A 22 18.09 15.91 -23.49
CA HIS A 22 18.33 17.35 -23.52
C HIS A 22 17.51 18.03 -22.42
N PRO A 23 17.62 19.37 -22.22
CA PRO A 23 16.78 20.06 -21.25
C PRO A 23 15.30 19.72 -21.45
N ALA A 24 14.59 19.39 -20.37
CA ALA A 24 13.21 18.91 -20.43
C ALA A 24 12.26 19.97 -21.03
N GLU A 25 12.67 21.24 -21.03
CA GLU A 25 11.94 22.37 -21.61
C GLU A 25 12.04 22.43 -23.14
N ASP A 26 13.01 21.76 -23.77
CA ASP A 26 13.07 21.67 -25.23
C ASP A 26 12.07 20.60 -25.69
N PRO A 27 10.97 20.94 -26.40
CA PRO A 27 9.92 20.01 -26.82
C PRO A 27 10.41 18.89 -27.75
N LYS A 28 11.61 19.01 -28.32
CA LYS A 28 12.23 17.98 -29.17
C LYS A 28 13.15 17.05 -28.39
N SER A 29 13.39 17.31 -27.11
CA SER A 29 14.20 16.43 -26.28
C SER A 29 13.56 15.06 -26.26
N GLU A 30 14.28 14.07 -26.77
CA GLU A 30 13.93 12.68 -26.56
C GLU A 30 13.95 12.36 -25.06
N CYS A 31 12.97 11.58 -24.63
CA CYS A 31 12.84 11.17 -23.26
C CYS A 31 12.24 9.77 -23.16
N PHE A 32 12.38 9.20 -21.98
CA PHE A 32 11.64 8.02 -21.58
C PHE A 32 11.11 8.19 -20.17
N LEU A 33 9.97 7.56 -19.90
CA LEU A 33 9.34 7.51 -18.57
C LEU A 33 8.94 6.07 -18.27
N ASN A 34 9.16 5.64 -17.03
CA ASN A 34 8.82 4.32 -16.54
C ASN A 34 7.51 4.39 -15.77
N VAL A 35 6.55 3.54 -16.14
CA VAL A 35 5.25 3.47 -15.47
C VAL A 35 5.03 2.06 -14.94
N TRP A 36 4.77 1.96 -13.64
CA TRP A 36 4.40 0.73 -12.97
C TRP A 36 2.89 0.51 -13.11
N ASP A 37 2.48 -0.66 -13.61
CA ASP A 37 1.09 -1.10 -13.68
C ASP A 37 0.78 -2.05 -12.50
N TRP A 38 0.00 -1.59 -11.52
CA TRP A 38 -0.42 -2.38 -10.36
C TRP A 38 -1.39 -3.51 -10.69
N ASP A 39 -2.06 -3.43 -11.84
CA ASP A 39 -2.95 -4.50 -12.29
C ASP A 39 -2.11 -5.68 -12.81
N GLN A 40 -1.14 -5.40 -13.69
CA GLN A 40 -0.30 -6.43 -14.33
C GLN A 40 1.01 -6.71 -13.57
N LEU A 41 1.29 -5.96 -12.51
CA LEU A 41 2.49 -6.03 -11.66
C LEU A 41 3.80 -6.01 -12.45
N ARG A 42 3.91 -5.02 -13.36
CA ARG A 42 5.09 -4.86 -14.22
C ARG A 42 5.39 -3.40 -14.52
N MET A 43 6.64 -3.13 -14.85
CA MET A 43 7.08 -1.86 -15.40
C MET A 43 6.90 -1.84 -16.92
N VAL A 44 6.43 -0.71 -17.46
CA VAL A 44 6.43 -0.42 -18.90
C VAL A 44 7.16 0.89 -19.13
N LYS A 45 8.16 0.86 -20.01
CA LYS A 45 8.90 2.05 -20.44
C LYS A 45 8.19 2.73 -21.61
N LEU A 46 7.84 3.99 -21.47
CA LEU A 46 7.34 4.81 -22.58
C LEU A 46 8.50 5.66 -23.12
N LYS A 47 8.63 5.73 -24.45
CA LYS A 47 9.64 6.54 -25.13
C LYS A 47 8.96 7.55 -26.04
N GLY A 48 9.45 8.77 -26.06
CA GLY A 48 8.90 9.84 -26.89
C GLY A 48 9.72 11.11 -26.77
N THR A 49 9.04 12.25 -26.86
CA THR A 49 9.63 13.58 -26.69
C THR A 49 9.03 14.26 -25.46
N SER A 50 9.72 15.27 -24.93
CA SER A 50 9.20 16.15 -23.88
C SER A 50 7.92 16.90 -24.28
N LYS A 51 7.60 17.01 -25.58
CA LYS A 51 6.31 17.56 -26.00
C LYS A 51 5.13 16.67 -25.63
N ILE A 52 5.27 15.35 -25.74
CA ILE A 52 4.23 14.39 -25.33
C ILE A 52 4.34 14.04 -23.85
N PHE A 53 5.56 14.11 -23.30
CA PHE A 53 5.88 13.89 -21.89
C PHE A 53 6.49 15.16 -21.27
N PRO A 54 5.71 16.23 -21.08
CA PRO A 54 6.24 17.42 -20.43
C PRO A 54 6.59 17.13 -18.97
N PRO A 55 7.59 17.83 -18.40
CA PRO A 55 7.92 17.69 -17.00
C PRO A 55 6.69 18.04 -16.14
N ASP A 56 6.49 17.29 -15.06
CA ASP A 56 5.49 17.52 -14.00
C ASP A 56 4.00 17.24 -14.33
N GLU A 57 3.63 16.77 -15.54
CA GLU A 57 2.21 16.62 -15.91
C GLU A 57 1.62 15.18 -15.81
N GLY A 58 2.42 14.16 -15.51
CA GLY A 58 1.91 12.77 -15.33
C GLY A 58 1.22 12.18 -16.56
N HIS A 59 1.53 12.70 -17.75
CA HIS A 59 0.89 12.33 -19.02
C HIS A 59 1.12 10.88 -19.41
N GLU A 60 2.26 10.31 -19.04
CA GLU A 60 2.64 8.92 -19.23
C GLU A 60 1.59 7.94 -18.68
N ILE A 61 0.98 8.25 -17.53
CA ILE A 61 -0.07 7.42 -16.94
C ILE A 61 -1.31 7.43 -17.84
N ARG A 62 -1.75 8.63 -18.27
CA ARG A 62 -2.93 8.79 -19.13
C ARG A 62 -2.75 8.12 -20.48
N ILE A 63 -1.53 8.14 -21.00
CA ILE A 63 -1.20 7.52 -22.30
C ILE A 63 -1.18 5.99 -22.15
N LEU A 64 -0.43 5.44 -21.19
CA LEU A 64 -0.37 3.99 -20.98
C LEU A 64 -1.76 3.39 -20.70
N ALA A 65 -2.58 4.07 -19.91
CA ALA A 65 -3.92 3.61 -19.56
C ALA A 65 -4.82 3.31 -20.78
N GLN A 66 -4.58 3.95 -21.93
CA GLN A 66 -5.39 3.75 -23.13
C GLN A 66 -5.15 2.37 -23.78
N PHE A 67 -3.98 1.78 -23.59
CA PHE A 67 -3.60 0.55 -24.30
C PHE A 67 -2.96 -0.54 -23.45
N ALA A 68 -2.73 -0.32 -22.14
CA ALA A 68 -2.04 -1.25 -21.24
C ALA A 68 -2.57 -2.70 -21.31
N ASP A 69 -3.89 -2.87 -21.42
CA ASP A 69 -4.55 -4.19 -21.45
C ASP A 69 -4.37 -4.95 -22.76
N TYR A 70 -3.96 -4.26 -23.82
CA TYR A 70 -3.74 -4.83 -25.15
C TYR A 70 -2.28 -5.19 -25.38
N LEU A 71 -1.37 -4.73 -24.53
CA LEU A 71 0.04 -5.08 -24.62
C LEU A 71 0.24 -6.58 -24.35
N SER A 72 1.19 -7.18 -25.08
CA SER A 72 1.70 -8.51 -24.74
C SER A 72 2.46 -8.45 -23.40
N PRO A 73 2.39 -9.52 -22.56
CA PRO A 73 3.21 -9.64 -21.34
C PRO A 73 4.71 -9.45 -21.56
N GLU A 74 5.20 -9.72 -22.77
CA GLU A 74 6.62 -9.63 -23.14
C GLU A 74 7.09 -8.21 -23.46
N VAL A 75 6.16 -7.28 -23.76
CA VAL A 75 6.51 -5.88 -24.08
C VAL A 75 7.14 -5.19 -22.87
N ARG A 76 8.30 -4.58 -23.09
CA ARG A 76 9.08 -3.82 -22.10
C ARG A 76 9.05 -2.32 -22.37
N ALA A 77 9.04 -1.92 -23.64
CA ALA A 77 8.89 -0.51 -24.00
C ALA A 77 7.91 -0.26 -25.15
N VAL A 78 7.37 0.96 -25.16
CA VAL A 78 6.46 1.47 -26.19
C VAL A 78 6.95 2.84 -26.65
N SER A 79 7.12 3.03 -27.96
CA SER A 79 7.48 4.30 -28.57
C SER A 79 6.24 5.06 -29.01
N ILE A 80 6.19 6.36 -28.70
CA ILE A 80 5.03 7.23 -28.87
C ILE A 80 5.47 8.51 -29.57
N ASN A 81 4.73 8.93 -30.60
CA ASN A 81 4.99 10.19 -31.28
C ASN A 81 4.30 11.37 -30.58
N ASP A 82 4.56 12.59 -31.08
CA ASP A 82 3.98 13.83 -30.57
C ASP A 82 2.44 13.91 -30.64
N ASP A 83 1.80 13.07 -31.47
CA ASP A 83 0.35 12.98 -31.60
C ASP A 83 -0.26 11.96 -30.62
N GLY A 84 0.55 11.34 -29.76
CA GLY A 84 0.13 10.33 -28.80
C GLY A 84 -0.11 8.95 -29.40
N LEU A 85 0.32 8.71 -30.65
CA LEU A 85 0.15 7.43 -31.34
C LEU A 85 1.36 6.52 -31.10
N ILE A 86 1.08 5.23 -30.94
CA ILE A 86 2.12 4.20 -30.83
C ILE A 86 2.80 4.04 -32.19
N THR A 87 4.13 4.22 -32.21
CA THR A 87 4.97 4.03 -33.39
C THR A 87 5.80 2.75 -33.34
N GLY A 88 5.95 2.14 -32.16
CA GLY A 88 6.66 0.88 -32.00
C GLY A 88 6.49 0.27 -30.62
N VAL A 89 6.81 -1.02 -30.52
CA VAL A 89 6.90 -1.78 -29.27
C VAL A 89 8.20 -2.56 -29.26
N SER A 90 8.74 -2.80 -28.07
CA SER A 90 9.96 -3.57 -27.89
C SER A 90 9.80 -4.61 -26.79
N THR A 91 10.36 -5.78 -27.03
CA THR A 91 10.44 -6.92 -26.09
C THR A 91 11.87 -7.12 -25.57
N ASP A 92 12.77 -6.16 -25.83
CA ASP A 92 14.18 -6.25 -25.41
C ASP A 92 14.28 -6.27 -23.88
N PRO A 93 14.84 -7.34 -23.27
CA PRO A 93 15.06 -7.39 -21.82
C PRO A 93 15.95 -6.26 -21.28
N GLU A 94 16.79 -5.64 -22.12
CA GLU A 94 17.63 -4.50 -21.71
C GLU A 94 16.81 -3.22 -21.47
N GLU A 95 15.52 -3.22 -21.82
CA GLU A 95 14.60 -2.11 -21.54
C GLU A 95 13.78 -2.32 -20.27
N ASP A 96 13.96 -3.45 -19.58
CA ASP A 96 13.35 -3.69 -18.27
C ASP A 96 14.12 -2.99 -17.16
N ASP A 97 13.64 -1.80 -16.80
CA ASP A 97 14.19 -0.99 -15.72
C ASP A 97 13.65 -1.40 -14.32
N THR A 98 12.90 -2.50 -14.22
CA THR A 98 12.37 -2.97 -12.94
C THR A 98 13.50 -3.21 -11.96
N VAL A 99 13.44 -2.56 -10.79
CA VAL A 99 14.38 -2.80 -9.70
C VAL A 99 14.07 -4.14 -9.04
N TRP A 100 15.12 -4.92 -8.76
CA TRP A 100 14.98 -6.23 -8.14
C TRP A 100 14.51 -6.11 -6.68
N VAL A 101 13.56 -6.96 -6.28
CA VAL A 101 13.11 -7.09 -4.88
C VAL A 101 13.78 -8.33 -4.25
N PRO A 102 14.69 -8.15 -3.28
CA PRO A 102 15.40 -9.22 -2.61
C PRO A 102 14.60 -9.77 -1.42
N TYR A 103 13.60 -10.60 -1.67
CA TYR A 103 12.83 -11.22 -0.59
C TYR A 103 13.71 -12.12 0.28
N PHE A 104 13.52 -12.08 1.59
CA PHE A 104 14.30 -12.88 2.53
C PHE A 104 13.75 -14.29 2.63
N ARG A 105 14.64 -15.30 2.70
CA ARG A 105 14.23 -16.67 3.04
C ARG A 105 13.65 -16.70 4.44
N PHE A 106 12.51 -17.35 4.62
CA PHE A 106 11.82 -17.41 5.90
C PHE A 106 12.72 -17.93 7.04
N GLU A 107 13.56 -18.93 6.77
CA GLU A 107 14.53 -19.49 7.73
C GLU A 107 15.55 -18.46 8.26
N THR A 108 15.80 -17.38 7.51
CA THR A 108 16.75 -16.33 7.90
C THR A 108 16.12 -15.23 8.74
N ILE A 109 14.81 -15.33 9.04
CA ILE A 109 14.05 -14.35 9.81
C ILE A 109 13.47 -15.01 11.08
N PRO A 110 14.27 -15.16 12.15
CA PRO A 110 13.82 -15.80 13.39
C PRO A 110 12.61 -15.13 14.03
N SER A 111 12.43 -13.82 13.81
CA SER A 111 11.30 -13.04 14.34
C SER A 111 9.94 -13.47 13.80
N LEU A 112 9.89 -14.25 12.70
CA LEU A 112 8.65 -14.76 12.09
C LEU A 112 8.46 -16.27 12.30
N ALA A 113 9.35 -16.95 13.05
CA ALA A 113 9.37 -18.42 13.13
C ALA A 113 8.09 -19.05 13.72
N ASP A 114 7.36 -18.31 14.55
CA ASP A 114 6.07 -18.69 15.17
C ASP A 114 4.85 -18.29 14.33
N CYS A 115 5.04 -17.60 13.21
CA CYS A 115 3.95 -17.29 12.29
C CYS A 115 3.48 -18.55 11.55
N ARG A 116 2.17 -18.64 11.36
CA ARG A 116 1.61 -19.56 10.36
C ARG A 116 2.05 -19.13 8.97
N THR A 117 2.36 -20.09 8.12
CA THR A 117 2.79 -19.83 6.74
C THR A 117 1.81 -20.43 5.74
N ILE A 118 1.86 -19.93 4.51
CA ILE A 118 1.19 -20.49 3.35
C ILE A 118 2.06 -20.29 2.12
N GLN A 119 2.05 -21.28 1.22
CA GLN A 119 2.73 -21.17 -0.07
C GLN A 119 1.88 -20.35 -1.04
N TYR A 120 2.53 -19.49 -1.84
CA TYR A 120 1.85 -18.59 -2.77
C TYR A 120 0.97 -19.35 -3.77
N SER A 121 1.44 -20.48 -4.29
CA SER A 121 0.64 -21.34 -5.19
C SER A 121 -0.70 -21.83 -4.62
N LYS A 122 -0.87 -21.80 -3.29
CA LYS A 122 -2.14 -22.16 -2.62
C LYS A 122 -3.13 -21.00 -2.53
N LEU A 123 -2.70 -19.78 -2.83
CA LEU A 123 -3.57 -18.62 -2.89
C LEU A 123 -4.23 -18.53 -4.26
N GLN A 124 -5.55 -18.45 -4.28
CA GLN A 124 -6.34 -18.17 -5.47
C GLN A 124 -6.76 -16.70 -5.46
N GLU A 125 -6.37 -15.95 -6.49
CA GLU A 125 -6.81 -14.56 -6.67
C GLU A 125 -8.34 -14.52 -6.96
N LEU A 126 -9.07 -13.78 -6.12
CA LEU A 126 -10.50 -13.52 -6.26
C LEU A 126 -10.79 -12.10 -6.77
N GLY A 127 -9.91 -11.14 -6.46
CA GLY A 127 -10.02 -9.74 -6.87
C GLY A 127 -8.76 -8.95 -6.53
N ARG A 128 -8.71 -7.70 -6.98
CA ARG A 128 -7.57 -6.78 -6.81
C ARG A 128 -8.11 -5.53 -6.13
N PHE A 129 -7.77 -5.29 -4.87
CA PHE A 129 -8.34 -4.18 -4.10
C PHE A 129 -7.66 -2.85 -4.40
N GLY A 130 -6.36 -2.89 -4.61
CA GLY A 130 -5.55 -1.70 -4.83
C GLY A 130 -4.09 -2.06 -5.04
N PRO A 131 -3.22 -1.06 -5.13
CA PRO A 131 -1.78 -1.27 -5.14
C PRO A 131 -1.36 -2.22 -4.02
N ASN A 132 -0.62 -3.30 -4.37
CA ASN A 132 -0.06 -4.26 -3.41
C ASN A 132 -1.08 -5.06 -2.57
N VAL A 133 -2.38 -5.02 -2.88
CA VAL A 133 -3.40 -5.74 -2.12
C VAL A 133 -4.37 -6.47 -3.03
N ASP A 134 -4.36 -7.80 -2.91
CA ASP A 134 -5.33 -8.67 -3.57
C ASP A 134 -6.33 -9.24 -2.57
N LEU A 135 -7.54 -9.52 -3.06
CA LEU A 135 -8.47 -10.41 -2.40
C LEU A 135 -8.15 -11.83 -2.86
N SER A 136 -7.82 -12.70 -1.93
CA SER A 136 -7.43 -14.08 -2.22
C SER A 136 -8.21 -15.07 -1.37
N SER A 137 -8.17 -16.34 -1.77
CA SER A 137 -8.67 -17.43 -0.96
C SER A 137 -7.72 -18.61 -0.93
N TYR A 138 -7.85 -19.45 0.09
CA TYR A 138 -7.17 -20.73 0.20
C TYR A 138 -8.01 -21.75 0.99
N GLU A 139 -7.63 -23.02 0.91
CA GLU A 139 -8.16 -24.07 1.80
C GLU A 139 -7.23 -24.25 3.00
N ASP A 140 -7.77 -24.10 4.21
CA ASP A 140 -7.01 -24.32 5.44
C ASP A 140 -6.72 -25.80 5.70
N GLU A 141 -6.00 -26.09 6.78
CA GLU A 141 -5.59 -27.44 7.17
C GLU A 141 -6.78 -28.37 7.49
N SER A 142 -7.98 -27.80 7.71
CA SER A 142 -9.23 -28.54 7.90
C SER A 142 -10.06 -28.65 6.62
N GLY A 143 -9.56 -28.13 5.49
CA GLY A 143 -10.27 -28.08 4.21
C GLY A 143 -11.34 -26.99 4.14
N ASN A 144 -11.37 -26.04 5.09
CA ASN A 144 -12.32 -24.93 5.01
C ASN A 144 -11.78 -23.84 4.11
N HIS A 145 -12.66 -23.26 3.31
CA HIS A 145 -12.33 -22.13 2.46
C HIS A 145 -12.17 -20.86 3.30
N GLN A 146 -11.02 -20.22 3.20
CA GLN A 146 -10.71 -18.96 3.85
C GLN A 146 -10.61 -17.86 2.79
N THR A 147 -11.22 -16.71 3.05
CA THR A 147 -11.05 -15.50 2.24
C THR A 147 -10.19 -14.50 3.01
N VAL A 148 -9.17 -13.95 2.34
CA VAL A 148 -8.15 -13.12 2.96
C VAL A 148 -7.77 -11.94 2.08
N ALA A 149 -7.32 -10.85 2.69
CA ALA A 149 -6.61 -9.80 1.99
C ALA A 149 -5.12 -10.14 1.97
N PHE A 150 -4.57 -10.37 0.78
CA PHE A 150 -3.15 -10.63 0.58
C PHE A 150 -2.41 -9.33 0.27
N LYS A 151 -1.55 -8.91 1.21
CA LYS A 151 -0.65 -7.77 1.07
C LYS A 151 0.74 -8.23 0.65
N PHE A 152 1.30 -7.64 -0.38
CA PHE A 152 2.62 -8.01 -0.93
C PHE A 152 3.40 -6.78 -1.41
N ASN A 153 4.68 -6.95 -1.77
CA ASN A 153 5.49 -5.83 -2.29
C ASN A 153 6.20 -6.23 -3.58
N SER A 154 5.58 -6.01 -4.72
CA SER A 154 6.13 -6.40 -6.03
C SER A 154 7.14 -5.41 -6.63
N TRP A 155 7.30 -4.24 -6.01
CA TRP A 155 8.09 -3.12 -6.55
C TRP A 155 9.01 -2.54 -5.48
N TRP A 156 10.32 -2.53 -5.75
CA TRP A 156 11.32 -2.11 -4.77
C TRP A 156 11.37 -0.58 -4.63
N LYS A 157 10.99 -0.11 -3.45
CA LYS A 157 11.31 1.23 -2.94
C LYS A 157 11.71 1.11 -1.46
N PRO A 158 12.86 1.63 -1.02
CA PRO A 158 13.35 1.43 0.34
C PRO A 158 12.30 1.74 1.42
N MET A 159 11.63 2.89 1.31
CA MET A 159 10.58 3.29 2.25
C MET A 159 9.39 2.31 2.26
N ARG A 160 8.92 1.83 1.10
CA ARG A 160 7.79 0.89 1.03
C ARG A 160 8.15 -0.48 1.61
N MET A 161 9.37 -0.94 1.39
CA MET A 161 9.86 -2.20 1.94
C MET A 161 9.94 -2.14 3.46
N GLN A 162 10.39 -0.99 4.01
CA GLN A 162 10.40 -0.74 5.44
C GLN A 162 8.97 -0.72 6.00
N MET A 163 8.05 0.03 5.39
CA MET A 163 6.65 0.11 5.82
C MET A 163 5.97 -1.26 5.90
N ALA A 164 6.13 -2.10 4.89
CA ALA A 164 5.52 -3.43 4.90
C ALA A 164 6.20 -4.40 5.87
N TRP A 165 7.51 -4.25 6.10
CA TRP A 165 8.23 -5.01 7.11
C TRP A 165 7.74 -4.66 8.52
N ASP A 166 7.58 -3.37 8.79
CA ASP A 166 7.06 -2.85 10.05
C ASP A 166 5.61 -3.28 10.27
N GLU A 167 4.74 -3.16 9.25
CA GLU A 167 3.35 -3.61 9.34
C GLU A 167 3.27 -5.12 9.66
N LEU A 168 4.02 -5.96 8.96
CA LEU A 168 4.04 -7.41 9.20
C LEU A 168 4.42 -7.73 10.65
N HIS A 169 5.51 -7.13 11.16
CA HIS A 169 5.98 -7.42 12.50
C HIS A 169 5.09 -6.81 13.58
N LEU A 170 4.49 -5.65 13.32
CA LEU A 170 3.51 -5.05 14.22
C LEU A 170 2.27 -5.95 14.32
N LEU A 171 1.64 -6.32 13.19
CA LEU A 171 0.45 -7.17 13.18
C LEU A 171 0.69 -8.53 13.82
N LYS A 172 1.90 -9.08 13.68
CA LYS A 172 2.33 -10.28 14.40
C LYS A 172 2.37 -10.07 15.92
N SER A 173 2.85 -8.91 16.36
CA SER A 173 3.13 -8.62 17.78
C SER A 173 1.94 -8.04 18.53
N LEU A 174 0.91 -7.56 17.82
CA LEU A 174 -0.28 -7.00 18.43
C LEU A 174 -1.03 -8.08 19.26
N PRO A 175 -1.39 -7.75 20.51
CA PRO A 175 -2.24 -8.64 21.29
C PRO A 175 -3.64 -8.75 20.67
N PRO A 176 -4.37 -9.85 20.90
CA PRO A 176 -5.73 -9.99 20.40
C PRO A 176 -6.63 -8.85 20.91
N HIS A 177 -7.23 -8.10 20.00
CA HIS A 177 -8.15 -7.01 20.30
C HIS A 177 -9.33 -7.02 19.33
N PRO A 178 -10.59 -6.85 19.79
CA PRO A 178 -11.77 -6.95 18.92
C PRO A 178 -11.86 -5.85 17.87
N ASN A 179 -11.15 -4.73 18.06
CA ASN A 179 -11.13 -3.59 17.14
C ASN A 179 -9.83 -3.47 16.32
N LEU A 180 -8.99 -4.51 16.30
CA LEU A 180 -7.76 -4.55 15.50
C LEU A 180 -7.81 -5.70 14.51
N LEU A 181 -7.42 -5.45 13.27
CA LEU A 181 -7.26 -6.50 12.27
C LEU A 181 -6.09 -7.41 12.65
N ARG A 182 -6.25 -8.72 12.43
CA ARG A 182 -5.23 -9.72 12.77
C ARG A 182 -4.49 -10.22 11.53
N LEU A 183 -3.20 -10.46 11.72
CA LEU A 183 -2.40 -11.28 10.81
C LEU A 183 -3.02 -12.69 10.72
N ASP A 184 -3.15 -13.20 9.50
CA ASP A 184 -3.53 -14.59 9.25
C ASP A 184 -2.28 -15.45 9.04
N ARG A 185 -1.54 -15.20 7.94
CA ARG A 185 -0.35 -15.98 7.57
C ARG A 185 0.72 -15.16 6.87
N VAL A 186 1.97 -15.57 7.02
CA VAL A 186 3.08 -15.16 6.17
C VAL A 186 3.03 -15.94 4.85
N VAL A 187 3.16 -15.24 3.73
CA VAL A 187 3.12 -15.87 2.40
C VAL A 187 4.54 -16.09 1.90
N LEU A 188 4.81 -17.34 1.54
CA LEU A 188 6.10 -17.80 1.04
C LEU A 188 5.99 -18.11 -0.45
N GLU A 189 7.00 -17.75 -1.23
CA GLU A 189 7.13 -18.29 -2.58
C GLU A 189 7.59 -19.75 -2.55
N ASP A 190 7.19 -20.50 -3.58
CA ASP A 190 7.21 -21.96 -3.61
C ASP A 190 8.60 -22.61 -3.73
N VAL A 191 9.64 -21.88 -4.13
CA VAL A 191 10.95 -22.44 -4.50
C VAL A 191 11.97 -22.31 -3.38
N GLU A 192 12.25 -21.09 -2.92
CA GLU A 192 13.24 -20.82 -1.87
C GLU A 192 12.60 -20.45 -0.53
N SER A 193 11.26 -20.54 -0.42
CA SER A 193 10.50 -20.14 0.77
C SER A 193 10.80 -18.71 1.23
N ARG A 194 10.96 -17.79 0.27
CA ARG A 194 11.15 -16.36 0.55
C ARG A 194 9.82 -15.70 0.92
N VAL A 195 9.87 -14.80 1.89
CA VAL A 195 8.72 -14.03 2.37
C VAL A 195 8.38 -12.97 1.33
N ILE A 196 7.26 -13.16 0.62
CA ILE A 196 6.81 -12.25 -0.44
C ILE A 196 5.67 -11.32 -0.01
N GLY A 197 5.07 -11.61 1.15
CA GLY A 197 3.96 -10.83 1.71
C GLY A 197 3.31 -11.54 2.88
N PHE A 198 2.10 -11.11 3.21
CA PHE A 198 1.30 -11.69 4.27
C PHE A 198 -0.20 -11.52 4.01
N THR A 199 -1.01 -12.30 4.71
CA THR A 199 -2.46 -12.27 4.62
C THR A 199 -3.06 -11.77 5.92
N THR A 200 -4.19 -11.09 5.82
CA THR A 200 -5.04 -10.70 6.94
C THR A 200 -6.46 -11.21 6.71
N LYS A 201 -7.24 -11.36 7.79
CA LYS A 201 -8.66 -11.75 7.68
C LYS A 201 -9.37 -10.77 6.74
N TYR A 202 -10.09 -11.28 5.75
CA TYR A 202 -10.99 -10.42 4.97
C TYR A 202 -12.25 -10.11 5.77
N ILE A 203 -12.57 -8.82 5.92
CA ILE A 203 -13.83 -8.36 6.50
C ILE A 203 -14.73 -7.85 5.37
N PRO A 204 -15.87 -8.49 5.10
CA PRO A 204 -16.77 -8.06 4.03
C PRO A 204 -17.54 -6.79 4.43
N GLY A 205 -18.03 -6.05 3.43
CA GLY A 205 -18.81 -4.83 3.61
C GLY A 205 -18.09 -3.54 3.22
N GLY A 206 -16.79 -3.61 2.94
CA GLY A 206 -15.98 -2.46 2.55
C GLY A 206 -15.63 -1.55 3.73
N THR A 207 -14.86 -0.51 3.43
CA THR A 207 -14.40 0.48 4.41
C THR A 207 -15.51 1.49 4.73
N LEU A 208 -15.40 2.22 5.83
CA LEU A 208 -16.35 3.28 6.16
C LEU A 208 -16.32 4.45 5.18
N GLU A 209 -15.25 4.62 4.39
CA GLU A 209 -15.19 5.57 3.26
C GLU A 209 -16.30 5.30 2.22
N THR A 210 -16.52 4.02 1.88
CA THR A 210 -17.44 3.63 0.79
C THR A 210 -18.74 3.01 1.28
N SER A 211 -18.75 2.50 2.51
CA SER A 211 -19.90 1.84 3.09
C SER A 211 -21.01 2.83 3.44
N LYS A 212 -22.25 2.48 3.09
CA LYS A 212 -23.46 3.28 3.38
C LYS A 212 -24.11 2.93 4.71
N VAL A 213 -23.47 2.09 5.53
CA VAL A 213 -24.01 1.76 6.85
C VAL A 213 -24.11 3.01 7.73
N PRO A 214 -25.18 3.15 8.54
CA PRO A 214 -25.27 4.23 9.51
C PRO A 214 -24.05 4.21 10.43
N PHE A 215 -23.41 5.36 10.63
CA PHE A 215 -22.26 5.45 11.54
C PHE A 215 -22.77 5.55 12.98
N ARG A 216 -22.29 4.61 13.83
CA ARG A 216 -22.76 4.48 15.20
C ARG A 216 -21.90 5.24 16.19
N PHE A 217 -22.51 5.83 17.20
CA PHE A 217 -21.81 6.50 18.29
C PHE A 217 -20.86 5.53 19.02
N GLU A 218 -21.28 4.28 19.19
CA GLU A 218 -20.43 3.22 19.75
C GLU A 218 -19.13 3.04 18.97
N TRP A 219 -19.13 3.20 17.63
CA TRP A 219 -17.92 3.05 16.84
C TRP A 219 -16.93 4.19 17.06
N LEU A 220 -17.38 5.42 17.30
CA LEU A 220 -16.48 6.48 17.75
C LEU A 220 -15.84 6.15 19.12
N GLN A 221 -16.63 5.60 20.05
CA GLN A 221 -16.11 5.17 21.35
C GLN A 221 -15.04 4.07 21.16
N GLN A 222 -15.32 3.05 20.35
CA GLN A 222 -14.39 1.99 20.03
C GLN A 222 -13.10 2.52 19.35
N LEU A 223 -13.22 3.49 18.43
CA LEU A 223 -12.07 4.13 17.78
C LEU A 223 -11.18 4.83 18.81
N THR A 224 -11.75 5.68 19.67
CA THR A 224 -10.97 6.38 20.70
C THR A 224 -10.33 5.41 21.71
N GLN A 225 -11.02 4.33 22.08
CA GLN A 225 -10.50 3.30 22.96
C GLN A 225 -9.31 2.54 22.34
N VAL A 226 -9.42 2.13 21.07
CA VAL A 226 -8.32 1.42 20.40
C VAL A 226 -7.13 2.34 20.15
N VAL A 227 -7.36 3.63 19.88
CA VAL A 227 -6.29 4.64 19.76
C VAL A 227 -5.59 4.85 21.11
N ASP A 228 -6.35 4.98 22.20
CA ASP A 228 -5.76 5.08 23.55
C ASP A 228 -4.97 3.81 23.90
N PHE A 229 -5.50 2.63 23.58
CA PHE A 229 -4.80 1.37 23.77
C PHE A 229 -3.46 1.33 23.01
N LEU A 230 -3.47 1.63 21.71
CA LEU A 230 -2.26 1.66 20.89
C LEU A 230 -1.25 2.70 21.42
N ASN A 231 -1.69 3.94 21.63
CA ASN A 231 -0.80 5.04 21.99
C ASN A 231 -0.28 4.92 23.42
N LEU A 232 -1.17 4.68 24.38
CA LEU A 232 -0.87 4.82 25.82
C LEU A 232 -0.41 3.51 26.45
N GLU A 233 -0.84 2.36 25.92
CA GLU A 233 -0.42 1.06 26.45
C GLU A 233 0.74 0.45 25.66
N LEU A 234 0.66 0.49 24.32
CA LEU A 234 1.64 -0.17 23.44
C LEU A 234 2.72 0.76 22.88
N GLY A 235 2.57 2.08 23.03
CA GLY A 235 3.51 3.05 22.48
C GLY A 235 3.54 3.06 20.95
N ILE A 236 2.41 2.76 20.32
CA ILE A 236 2.21 2.71 18.86
C ILE A 236 1.28 3.84 18.41
N MET A 237 1.69 4.59 17.39
CA MET A 237 0.79 5.50 16.66
C MET A 237 0.46 4.92 15.30
N HIS A 238 -0.80 5.00 14.88
CA HIS A 238 -1.26 4.54 13.57
C HIS A 238 -0.83 5.50 12.44
N GLN A 239 -0.93 6.81 12.68
CA GLN A 239 -0.54 7.92 11.78
C GLN A 239 -1.28 8.03 10.44
N ASP A 240 -2.19 7.10 10.14
CA ASP A 240 -3.10 7.19 8.99
C ASP A 240 -4.55 6.86 9.35
N LEU A 241 -5.05 7.41 10.45
CA LEU A 241 -6.47 7.27 10.77
C LEU A 241 -7.31 8.02 9.73
N ALA A 242 -8.18 7.29 9.04
CA ALA A 242 -9.07 7.80 8.01
C ALA A 242 -10.24 6.81 7.80
N PRO A 243 -11.37 7.24 7.20
CA PRO A 243 -12.51 6.36 6.92
C PRO A 243 -12.15 5.13 6.07
N ARG A 244 -11.16 5.26 5.18
CA ARG A 244 -10.63 4.16 4.34
C ARG A 244 -9.91 3.07 5.14
N ASN A 245 -9.46 3.37 6.35
CA ASN A 245 -8.73 2.45 7.23
C ASN A 245 -9.61 1.91 8.37
N LEU A 246 -10.93 2.06 8.25
CA LEU A 246 -11.92 1.57 9.21
C LEU A 246 -12.90 0.62 8.53
N LEU A 247 -13.12 -0.53 9.16
CA LEU A 247 -14.05 -1.58 8.73
C LEU A 247 -15.11 -1.77 9.81
N VAL A 248 -16.23 -2.39 9.45
CA VAL A 248 -17.22 -2.90 10.41
C VAL A 248 -17.33 -4.40 10.19
N ASP A 249 -16.92 -5.18 11.19
CA ASP A 249 -17.05 -6.64 11.11
C ASP A 249 -18.55 -6.99 11.18
N PRO A 250 -19.12 -7.64 10.14
CA PRO A 250 -20.56 -7.87 10.07
C PRO A 250 -21.05 -8.94 11.05
N ASP A 251 -20.18 -9.81 11.54
CA ASP A 251 -20.53 -10.86 12.49
C ASP A 251 -20.61 -10.30 13.92
N THR A 252 -19.71 -9.38 14.25
CA THR A 252 -19.60 -8.80 15.60
C THR A 252 -20.21 -7.41 15.73
N HIS A 253 -20.49 -6.75 14.60
CA HIS A 253 -20.90 -5.34 14.49
C HIS A 253 -19.92 -4.34 15.13
N LYS A 254 -18.65 -4.72 15.25
CA LYS A 254 -17.60 -3.88 15.84
C LYS A 254 -16.79 -3.16 14.77
N LEU A 255 -16.34 -1.96 15.10
CA LEU A 255 -15.34 -1.24 14.33
C LEU A 255 -14.02 -2.03 14.34
N VAL A 256 -13.35 -2.15 13.21
CA VAL A 256 -12.01 -2.73 13.11
C VAL A 256 -11.08 -1.74 12.42
N LEU A 257 -10.00 -1.38 13.09
CA LEU A 257 -8.90 -0.59 12.55
C LEU A 257 -7.89 -1.50 11.85
N PHE A 258 -7.44 -1.09 10.67
CA PHE A 258 -6.44 -1.80 9.88
C PHE A 258 -5.53 -0.84 9.12
N ASP A 259 -4.53 -1.41 8.42
CA ASP A 259 -3.56 -0.70 7.58
C ASP A 259 -2.49 0.11 8.35
N PHE A 260 -1.62 -0.62 9.02
CA PHE A 260 -0.57 -0.06 9.88
C PHE A 260 0.71 0.33 9.12
N ASN A 261 0.61 0.59 7.82
CA ASN A 261 1.76 0.88 6.95
C ASN A 261 2.52 2.17 7.34
N PHE A 262 1.87 3.10 8.03
CA PHE A 262 2.49 4.32 8.58
C PHE A 262 2.74 4.24 10.08
N ALA A 263 2.58 3.08 10.71
CA ALA A 263 2.67 3.00 12.16
C ALA A 263 4.05 3.40 12.67
N ALA A 264 4.08 4.18 13.75
CA ALA A 264 5.28 4.52 14.49
C ALA A 264 5.34 3.74 15.80
N ARG A 265 6.56 3.54 16.30
CA ARG A 265 6.81 3.04 17.65
C ARG A 265 7.77 3.99 18.36
N GLY A 266 7.40 4.45 19.55
CA GLY A 266 8.22 5.44 20.25
C GLY A 266 8.58 6.61 19.32
N LYS A 267 9.87 6.91 19.14
CA LYS A 267 10.33 7.97 18.21
C LYS A 267 10.49 7.51 16.76
N ASP A 268 10.55 6.20 16.54
CA ASP A 268 10.87 5.63 15.24
C ASP A 268 9.63 5.66 14.35
N GLY A 269 9.80 6.19 13.14
CA GLY A 269 8.71 6.34 12.18
C GLY A 269 7.72 7.47 12.49
N LEU A 270 7.91 8.26 13.56
CA LEU A 270 7.04 9.41 13.84
C LEU A 270 7.14 10.46 12.73
N ILE A 271 5.99 10.84 12.19
CA ILE A 271 5.85 11.86 11.15
C ILE A 271 5.20 13.10 11.78
N SER A 272 5.84 14.24 11.60
CA SER A 272 5.32 15.52 12.08
C SER A 272 3.92 15.80 11.51
N GLY A 273 2.98 16.17 12.38
CA GLY A 273 1.59 16.48 12.02
C GLY A 273 0.68 15.27 11.76
N LYS A 274 1.14 14.04 12.07
CA LYS A 274 0.35 12.81 11.92
C LYS A 274 0.02 12.11 13.25
N ASP A 275 -0.22 12.85 14.32
CA ASP A 275 -0.65 12.24 15.57
C ASP A 275 -2.07 11.66 15.47
N ASP A 276 -2.33 10.58 16.20
CA ASP A 276 -3.63 9.88 16.11
C ASP A 276 -4.79 10.69 16.70
N VAL A 277 -4.54 11.63 17.62
CA VAL A 277 -5.61 12.49 18.17
C VAL A 277 -6.16 13.38 17.07
N SER A 278 -5.27 14.06 16.33
CA SER A 278 -5.63 14.80 15.13
C SER A 278 -6.29 13.90 14.08
N GLY A 279 -5.76 12.69 13.87
CA GLY A 279 -6.31 11.69 12.97
C GLY A 279 -7.77 11.35 13.27
N VAL A 280 -8.14 11.11 14.53
CA VAL A 280 -9.53 10.86 14.95
C VAL A 280 -10.44 12.06 14.66
N VAL A 281 -9.97 13.29 14.94
CA VAL A 281 -10.76 14.51 14.71
C VAL A 281 -11.12 14.66 13.22
N PHE A 282 -10.12 14.56 12.34
CA PHE A 282 -10.36 14.66 10.89
C PHE A 282 -11.20 13.49 10.36
N THR A 283 -10.94 12.27 10.85
CA THR A 283 -11.71 11.08 10.46
C THR A 283 -13.18 11.22 10.81
N LEU A 284 -13.51 11.66 12.02
CA LEU A 284 -14.90 11.82 12.44
C LEU A 284 -15.61 12.92 11.65
N TYR A 285 -14.92 14.04 11.39
CA TYR A 285 -15.46 15.10 10.54
C TYR A 285 -15.80 14.55 9.15
N GLU A 286 -14.85 13.88 8.48
CA GLU A 286 -15.06 13.29 7.16
C GLU A 286 -16.20 12.27 7.15
N LEU A 287 -16.32 11.42 8.17
CA LEU A 287 -17.42 10.44 8.28
C LEU A 287 -18.80 11.10 8.37
N ILE A 288 -18.94 12.21 9.10
CA ILE A 288 -20.23 12.87 9.33
C ILE A 288 -20.58 13.79 8.15
N THR A 289 -19.62 14.53 7.62
CA THR A 289 -19.84 15.59 6.64
C THR A 289 -19.61 15.15 5.20
N ASN A 290 -18.92 14.03 4.98
CA ASN A 290 -18.42 13.60 3.68
C ASN A 290 -17.54 14.66 2.98
N ASP A 291 -16.97 15.60 3.75
CA ASP A 291 -16.07 16.63 3.26
C ASP A 291 -14.62 16.17 3.40
N THR A 292 -14.00 15.92 2.24
CA THR A 292 -12.61 15.45 2.13
C THR A 292 -11.62 16.58 1.91
N HIS A 293 -12.01 17.86 1.97
CA HIS A 293 -11.13 18.99 1.66
C HIS A 293 -9.81 18.95 2.47
N PHE A 294 -9.91 18.65 3.76
CA PHE A 294 -8.74 18.58 4.65
C PHE A 294 -7.76 17.46 4.27
N THR A 295 -8.19 16.44 3.53
CA THR A 295 -7.30 15.35 3.08
C THR A 295 -6.22 15.82 2.11
N SER A 296 -6.49 16.89 1.34
CA SER A 296 -5.53 17.52 0.42
C SER A 296 -4.52 18.44 1.10
N ILE A 297 -4.75 18.83 2.36
CA ILE A 297 -3.84 19.70 3.11
C ILE A 297 -2.71 18.84 3.66
N ALA A 298 -1.47 19.30 3.55
CA ALA A 298 -0.32 18.56 4.05
C ALA A 298 -0.42 18.36 5.57
N PRO A 299 0.00 17.20 6.13
CA PRO A 299 -0.19 16.89 7.55
C PRO A 299 0.40 17.93 8.51
N TRP A 300 1.57 18.51 8.20
CA TRP A 300 2.22 19.53 9.02
C TRP A 300 1.52 20.90 8.99
N ASP A 301 0.64 21.14 8.02
CA ASP A 301 -0.16 22.36 7.92
C ASP A 301 -1.55 22.19 8.54
N ARG A 302 -1.91 20.98 8.98
CA ARG A 302 -3.20 20.71 9.63
C ARG A 302 -3.14 21.09 11.10
N ASN A 303 -4.23 21.69 11.57
CA ASN A 303 -4.52 21.88 13.00
C ASN A 303 -5.95 21.43 13.26
N ILE A 304 -6.18 20.72 14.37
CA ILE A 304 -7.52 20.27 14.74
C ILE A 304 -8.52 21.43 14.94
N ASP A 305 -8.02 22.63 15.25
CA ASP A 305 -8.89 23.82 15.38
C ASP A 305 -9.58 24.15 14.05
N MET A 306 -9.03 23.74 12.90
CA MET A 306 -9.67 23.86 11.58
C MET A 306 -11.02 23.14 11.52
N VAL A 307 -11.17 22.08 12.31
CA VAL A 307 -12.39 21.26 12.40
C VAL A 307 -13.19 21.61 13.65
N GLN A 308 -12.53 21.73 14.81
CA GLN A 308 -13.22 21.97 16.09
C GLN A 308 -13.84 23.37 16.20
N SER A 309 -13.30 24.38 15.50
CA SER A 309 -13.86 25.74 15.49
C SER A 309 -15.11 25.90 14.62
N ILE A 310 -15.41 24.94 13.75
CA ILE A 310 -16.60 24.97 12.89
C ILE A 310 -17.84 24.83 13.77
N SER A 311 -18.72 25.83 13.80
CA SER A 311 -19.87 25.87 14.70
C SER A 311 -20.86 24.71 14.47
N GLU A 312 -21.11 24.37 13.21
CA GLU A 312 -22.07 23.34 12.81
C GLU A 312 -21.44 22.41 11.77
N TRP A 313 -21.58 21.10 11.98
CA TRP A 313 -21.15 20.12 10.98
C TRP A 313 -22.36 19.69 10.15
N PRO A 314 -22.37 19.88 8.82
CA PRO A 314 -23.45 19.39 7.99
C PRO A 314 -23.46 17.86 8.06
N CYS A 315 -24.61 17.27 8.40
CA CYS A 315 -24.76 15.83 8.49
C CYS A 315 -25.13 15.26 7.12
N ASN A 316 -24.16 14.61 6.45
CA ASN A 316 -24.34 14.01 5.13
C ASN A 316 -24.28 12.47 5.17
N ARG A 317 -24.39 11.89 6.37
CA ARG A 317 -24.40 10.45 6.63
C ARG A 317 -25.48 10.10 7.65
N GLU A 318 -26.10 8.95 7.51
CA GLU A 318 -27.02 8.43 8.53
C GLU A 318 -26.26 8.12 9.84
N LEU A 319 -26.78 8.60 10.96
CA LEU A 319 -26.21 8.43 12.30
C LEU A 319 -27.26 7.80 13.23
N ASP A 320 -26.82 7.07 14.25
CA ASP A 320 -27.68 6.55 15.31
C ASP A 320 -27.90 7.54 16.47
N SER A 321 -27.30 8.73 16.39
CA SER A 321 -27.37 9.80 17.39
C SER A 321 -27.11 11.16 16.74
N ASP A 322 -27.50 12.24 17.43
CA ASP A 322 -27.26 13.60 16.94
C ASP A 322 -25.77 13.92 16.83
N VAL A 323 -25.40 14.71 15.83
CA VAL A 323 -24.02 15.20 15.63
C VAL A 323 -23.43 15.83 16.89
N SER A 324 -24.25 16.50 17.71
CA SER A 324 -23.83 17.09 18.99
C SER A 324 -23.30 16.06 19.98
N VAL A 325 -23.86 14.83 20.01
CA VAL A 325 -23.42 13.74 20.88
C VAL A 325 -22.00 13.30 20.49
N PHE A 326 -21.77 13.08 19.20
CA PHE A 326 -20.43 12.74 18.66
C PHE A 326 -19.42 13.85 18.97
N ARG A 327 -19.78 15.11 18.71
CA ARG A 327 -18.90 16.26 18.90
C ARG A 327 -18.55 16.49 20.37
N ASN A 328 -19.52 16.38 21.28
CA ASN A 328 -19.28 16.55 22.71
C ASN A 328 -18.31 15.49 23.22
N PHE A 329 -18.54 14.22 22.88
CA PHE A 329 -17.65 13.13 23.24
C PHE A 329 -16.23 13.31 22.68
N LEU A 330 -16.10 13.68 21.39
CA LEU A 330 -14.80 13.94 20.78
C LEU A 330 -14.07 15.07 21.51
N ASN A 331 -14.75 16.18 21.79
CA ASN A 331 -14.14 17.33 22.47
C ASN A 331 -13.67 16.99 23.89
N GLU A 332 -14.44 16.22 24.64
CA GLU A 332 -14.04 15.74 25.98
C GLU A 332 -12.81 14.83 25.90
N TRP A 333 -12.79 13.89 24.95
CA TRP A 333 -11.65 13.00 24.74
C TRP A 333 -10.39 13.79 24.32
N VAL A 334 -10.52 14.71 23.35
CA VAL A 334 -9.42 15.59 22.92
C VAL A 334 -8.91 16.47 24.07
N ALA A 335 -9.80 17.03 24.89
CA ALA A 335 -9.41 17.84 26.04
C ALA A 335 -8.62 17.03 27.08
N LYS A 336 -9.04 15.79 27.34
CA LYS A 336 -8.31 14.86 28.21
C LYS A 336 -6.91 14.57 27.68
N ARG A 337 -6.78 14.30 26.38
CA ARG A 337 -5.50 14.10 25.69
C ARG A 337 -4.62 15.36 25.74
N ARG A 338 -5.19 16.54 25.49
CA ARG A 338 -4.47 17.82 25.57
C ARG A 338 -4.08 18.28 26.98
N SER A 339 -4.63 17.70 28.04
CA SER A 339 -4.41 18.15 29.43
C SER A 339 -2.98 17.93 29.98
N GLY A 340 -2.08 17.34 29.20
CA GLY A 340 -0.64 17.41 29.40
C GLY A 340 0.05 16.05 29.50
N GLY A 341 1.21 15.94 28.82
CA GLY A 341 2.09 14.77 28.89
C GLY A 341 1.71 13.63 27.96
N ASP A 342 0.84 13.83 26.98
CA ASP A 342 0.43 12.78 26.04
C ASP A 342 1.58 12.16 25.26
N MET A 343 2.44 12.99 24.67
CA MET A 343 3.64 12.51 23.99
C MET A 343 4.59 11.82 24.96
N GLU A 344 4.69 12.30 26.19
CA GLU A 344 5.51 11.67 27.23
C GLU A 344 4.93 10.30 27.63
N ARG A 345 3.60 10.18 27.77
CA ARG A 345 2.93 8.91 28.07
C ARG A 345 3.09 7.91 26.94
N TYR A 346 2.93 8.35 25.69
CA TYR A 346 3.17 7.53 24.51
C TYR A 346 4.62 7.02 24.46
N LEU A 347 5.60 7.91 24.66
CA LEU A 347 7.02 7.56 24.67
C LEU A 347 7.42 6.67 25.85
N ASN A 348 6.61 6.63 26.92
CA ASN A 348 6.83 5.83 28.13
C ASN A 348 5.71 4.79 28.35
N ALA A 349 5.05 4.33 27.28
CA ALA A 349 3.97 3.37 27.38
C ALA A 349 4.45 2.06 28.07
N PRO A 350 3.66 1.47 28.98
CA PRO A 350 4.12 0.39 29.86
C PRO A 350 4.39 -0.93 29.14
N ASN A 351 3.72 -1.18 28.00
CA ASN A 351 3.79 -2.45 27.26
C ASN A 351 4.32 -2.22 25.83
N GLN A 352 5.37 -1.42 25.69
CA GLN A 352 5.97 -1.10 24.40
C GLN A 352 6.29 -2.33 23.57
N LEU A 353 5.78 -2.36 22.35
CA LEU A 353 6.14 -3.39 21.37
C LEU A 353 7.45 -3.02 20.68
N ALA A 354 8.30 -4.02 20.50
CA ALA A 354 9.52 -3.91 19.73
C ALA A 354 9.51 -4.96 18.61
N TRP A 355 9.99 -4.56 17.43
CA TRP A 355 10.22 -5.44 16.29
C TRP A 355 11.59 -5.17 15.63
N PRO A 356 12.17 -6.14 14.91
CA PRO A 356 13.47 -5.94 14.29
C PRO A 356 13.41 -4.94 13.14
N ASP A 357 14.53 -4.25 12.89
CA ASP A 357 14.73 -3.46 11.68
C ASP A 357 14.75 -4.35 10.44
N LEU A 358 14.46 -3.77 9.27
CA LEU A 358 14.55 -4.47 7.99
C LEU A 358 16.02 -4.86 7.75
N PRO A 359 16.36 -6.16 7.68
CA PRO A 359 17.73 -6.58 7.44
C PRO A 359 18.23 -6.13 6.06
N THR A 360 19.54 -5.95 5.92
CA THR A 360 20.16 -5.80 4.59
C THR A 360 20.19 -7.18 3.91
N PRO A 361 19.66 -7.32 2.68
CA PRO A 361 19.73 -8.57 1.94
C PRO A 361 21.17 -9.08 1.77
N PRO A 362 21.48 -10.34 2.10
CA PRO A 362 22.85 -10.86 1.95
C PRO A 362 23.31 -10.82 0.48
N GLU A 363 22.38 -10.95 -0.46
CA GLU A 363 22.63 -10.82 -1.90
C GLU A 363 23.12 -9.43 -2.31
N TYR A 364 22.89 -8.41 -1.48
CA TYR A 364 23.41 -7.08 -1.75
C TYR A 364 24.94 -7.01 -1.69
N ASN A 365 25.59 -7.94 -1.01
CA ASN A 365 27.05 -8.03 -0.93
C ASN A 365 27.69 -8.59 -2.21
N VAL A 366 26.91 -9.17 -3.14
CA VAL A 366 27.44 -9.69 -4.41
C VAL A 366 27.77 -8.51 -5.34
N PRO A 367 29.04 -8.33 -5.75
CA PRO A 367 29.43 -7.25 -6.66
C PRO A 367 28.85 -7.45 -8.07
N PHE A 368 28.53 -6.36 -8.75
CA PHE A 368 28.10 -6.37 -10.14
C PHE A 368 28.64 -5.16 -10.90
N GLN A 369 28.83 -5.30 -12.21
CA GLN A 369 29.27 -4.19 -13.06
C GLN A 369 28.08 -3.26 -13.32
N LEU A 370 28.17 -2.01 -12.89
CA LEU A 370 27.17 -0.98 -13.16
C LEU A 370 27.43 -0.27 -14.49
N GLY A 371 28.69 -0.18 -14.90
CA GLY A 371 29.11 0.45 -16.15
C GLY A 371 30.61 0.34 -16.37
N GLU A 372 31.15 1.24 -17.16
CA GLU A 372 32.58 1.36 -17.42
C GLU A 372 33.03 2.82 -17.21
N TYR A 373 34.23 2.99 -16.67
CA TYR A 373 34.87 4.29 -16.62
C TYR A 373 35.32 4.73 -18.02
N ALA A 374 35.65 6.00 -18.20
CA ALA A 374 36.16 6.53 -19.47
C ALA A 374 37.46 5.85 -19.95
N ASP A 375 38.21 5.20 -19.06
CA ASP A 375 39.41 4.42 -19.37
C ASP A 375 39.11 2.95 -19.73
N GLY A 376 37.83 2.58 -19.84
CA GLY A 376 37.36 1.23 -20.19
C GLY A 376 37.39 0.23 -19.03
N LYS A 377 37.72 0.64 -17.80
CA LYS A 377 37.68 -0.26 -16.65
C LYS A 377 36.25 -0.47 -16.15
N PRO A 378 35.89 -1.69 -15.72
CA PRO A 378 34.56 -1.96 -15.17
C PRO A 378 34.35 -1.19 -13.86
N TYR A 379 33.24 -0.48 -13.78
CA TYR A 379 32.76 0.13 -12.54
C TYR A 379 31.92 -0.89 -11.77
N MET A 380 32.46 -1.39 -10.67
CA MET A 380 31.82 -2.39 -9.82
C MET A 380 31.05 -1.74 -8.66
N ALA A 381 29.86 -2.25 -8.37
CA ALA A 381 28.99 -1.80 -7.29
C ALA A 381 28.41 -2.99 -6.50
N THR A 382 27.85 -2.69 -5.32
CA THR A 382 27.05 -3.57 -4.47
C THR A 382 25.73 -2.87 -4.11
N GLY A 383 24.76 -3.54 -3.47
CA GLY A 383 23.48 -2.93 -3.09
C GLY A 383 22.32 -3.10 -4.08
N ALA A 384 21.43 -2.12 -4.19
CA ALA A 384 20.26 -2.22 -5.08
C ALA A 384 20.68 -2.34 -6.56
N ARG A 385 19.92 -3.11 -7.34
CA ARG A 385 20.23 -3.42 -8.75
C ARG A 385 18.97 -3.72 -9.55
N THR A 386 19.05 -3.64 -10.87
CA THR A 386 17.93 -4.01 -11.73
C THR A 386 17.68 -5.51 -11.70
N ARG A 387 16.44 -5.92 -11.98
CA ARG A 387 16.03 -7.31 -12.10
C ARG A 387 16.85 -8.07 -13.13
N ARG A 388 17.13 -7.48 -14.29
CA ARG A 388 18.01 -8.09 -15.31
C ARG A 388 19.42 -8.35 -14.77
N THR A 389 19.99 -7.43 -13.98
CA THR A 389 21.31 -7.60 -13.38
C THR A 389 21.28 -8.75 -12.37
N ALA A 390 20.27 -8.81 -11.50
CA ALA A 390 20.11 -9.90 -10.54
C ALA A 390 20.00 -11.26 -11.25
N MET A 391 19.22 -11.35 -12.32
CA MET A 391 19.12 -12.57 -13.13
C MET A 391 20.45 -12.96 -13.79
N LYS A 392 21.22 -12.02 -14.35
CA LYS A 392 22.55 -12.28 -14.93
C LYS A 392 23.53 -12.85 -13.89
N LEU A 393 23.36 -12.49 -12.61
CA LEU A 393 24.13 -13.01 -11.48
C LEU A 393 23.59 -14.35 -10.94
N GLY A 394 22.52 -14.90 -11.52
CA GLY A 394 21.88 -16.11 -11.03
C GLY A 394 21.11 -15.93 -9.72
N GLN A 395 20.78 -14.70 -9.35
CA GLN A 395 20.00 -14.41 -8.14
C GLN A 395 18.51 -14.70 -8.37
N PHE A 396 17.84 -15.23 -7.34
CA PHE A 396 16.43 -15.55 -7.40
C PHE A 396 15.59 -14.29 -7.66
N CYS A 397 14.70 -14.37 -8.66
CA CYS A 397 13.80 -13.29 -9.04
C CYS A 397 12.37 -13.83 -9.10
N PHE A 398 11.56 -13.47 -8.11
CA PHE A 398 10.13 -13.80 -8.13
C PHE A 398 9.42 -13.04 -9.26
N ARG A 399 8.51 -13.72 -9.96
CA ARG A 399 7.76 -13.18 -11.11
C ARG A 399 6.35 -12.85 -10.70
N TRP A 400 6.06 -11.56 -10.58
CA TRP A 400 4.73 -11.06 -10.24
C TRP A 400 3.83 -10.86 -11.45
N GLU A 401 4.41 -10.81 -12.66
CA GLU A 401 3.66 -10.44 -13.86
C GLU A 401 2.42 -11.32 -14.05
N ARG A 402 1.29 -10.66 -14.28
CA ARG A 402 -0.01 -11.32 -14.43
C ARG A 402 -0.84 -10.66 -15.52
N GLU A 403 -1.83 -11.40 -16.01
CA GLU A 403 -2.77 -10.88 -17.01
C GLU A 403 -3.60 -9.72 -16.45
N PRO A 404 -3.99 -8.75 -17.29
CA PRO A 404 -4.85 -7.65 -16.88
C PRO A 404 -6.23 -8.15 -16.47
N GLN A 405 -6.85 -7.48 -15.50
CA GLN A 405 -8.13 -7.91 -14.92
C GLN A 405 -9.26 -7.94 -15.97
N SER A 406 -9.19 -7.08 -17.00
CA SER A 406 -10.16 -7.06 -18.10
C SER A 406 -10.21 -8.36 -18.91
N ARG A 407 -9.11 -9.12 -19.01
CA ARG A 407 -9.08 -10.42 -19.70
C ARG A 407 -9.70 -11.53 -18.84
N LEU A 408 -9.62 -11.42 -17.52
CA LEU A 408 -10.27 -12.36 -16.59
C LEU A 408 -11.81 -12.24 -16.64
N LEU A 409 -12.33 -11.03 -16.89
CA LEU A 409 -13.76 -10.78 -17.05
C LEU A 409 -14.30 -11.47 -18.32
N LYS A 410 -13.63 -11.26 -19.47
CA LYS A 410 -14.06 -11.81 -20.77
C LYS A 410 -14.07 -13.34 -20.82
N LYS A 411 -13.10 -14.01 -20.19
CA LYS A 411 -13.05 -15.49 -20.15
C LYS A 411 -14.27 -16.09 -19.45
N LYS A 412 -14.72 -15.49 -18.34
CA LYS A 412 -15.87 -16.00 -17.57
C LYS A 412 -17.22 -15.63 -18.17
N GLU A 413 -17.33 -14.53 -18.91
CA GLU A 413 -18.53 -14.23 -19.70
C GLU A 413 -18.71 -15.22 -20.86
N GLY A 414 -17.61 -15.66 -21.48
CA GLY A 414 -17.63 -16.71 -22.50
C GLY A 414 -18.00 -18.09 -21.94
N GLU A 415 -17.53 -18.44 -20.75
CA GLU A 415 -17.88 -19.73 -20.08
C GLU A 415 -19.32 -19.78 -19.57
N ASN A 416 -19.94 -18.64 -19.24
CA ASN A 416 -21.35 -18.56 -18.85
C ASN A 416 -22.32 -18.44 -20.03
N ALA A 417 -21.80 -18.31 -21.26
CA ALA A 417 -22.57 -18.21 -22.50
C ALA A 417 -22.63 -19.53 -23.30
N THR A 418 -22.07 -20.61 -22.74
CA THR A 418 -22.15 -22.01 -23.23
C THR A 418 -22.85 -22.87 -22.19
#